data_AF-A0A2N8BTN6-F1
#
_entry.id   AF-A0A2N8BTN6-F1
#
_cell.length_a   1.000
_cell.length_b   1.000
_cell.length_c   1.000
_cell.angle_alpha   90.00
_cell.angle_beta   90.00
_cell.angle_gamma   90.00
#
_symmetry.space_group_name_H-M   'P 1'
#
loop_
_entity.id
_entity.type
_entity.pdbx_description
1 polymer ?
#
loop_
_entity_poly.entity_id
_entity_poly.type
_entity_poly.pdbx_seq_one_letter_code
_entity_poly.pdbx_strand_id
1 'polypeptide(L)'
;AVSDPTTHIFTIAPNIDTETLLIHTSETLASLNAMTTDLAFELEGSRRHVALAVQQLVVLSELLVNRALEHFDTPDLASGVSSTARH
;
A
#
# COMPACT_ATOMS: atom_id res chain seq x y z
N ALA A 1 -1.12 -23.71 18.69
CA ALA A 1 -2.11 -22.67 19.00
C ALA A 1 -3.40 -23.06 18.30
N VAL A 2 -4.50 -23.21 19.04
CA VAL A 2 -5.82 -23.49 18.45
C VAL A 2 -6.29 -22.17 17.84
N SER A 3 -6.31 -22.06 16.51
CA SER A 3 -6.98 -20.95 15.84
C SER A 3 -8.48 -21.09 16.09
N ASP A 4 -9.07 -20.07 16.70
CA ASP A 4 -10.51 -19.96 16.83
C ASP A 4 -11.09 -19.81 15.40
N PRO A 5 -12.00 -20.72 14.97
CA PRO A 5 -12.52 -20.74 13.60
C PRO A 5 -13.32 -19.48 13.24
N THR A 6 -13.63 -18.60 14.20
CA THR A 6 -14.32 -17.33 13.95
C THR A 6 -13.38 -16.16 13.65
N THR A 7 -12.07 -16.30 13.90
CA THR A 7 -11.13 -15.16 13.85
C THR A 7 -10.52 -14.94 12.46
N HIS A 8 -10.63 -15.90 11.54
CA HIS A 8 -9.98 -15.84 10.22
C HIS A 8 -10.94 -16.23 9.08
N ILE A 9 -11.97 -15.40 8.84
CA ILE A 9 -12.83 -15.54 7.65
C ILE A 9 -12.04 -15.25 6.36
N PHE A 10 -11.02 -14.41 6.45
CA PHE A 10 -10.13 -14.07 5.34
C PHE A 10 -8.68 -14.47 5.68
N THR A 11 -7.99 -15.07 4.71
CA THR A 11 -6.57 -15.40 4.80
C THR A 11 -5.84 -14.92 3.55
N ILE A 12 -4.59 -14.50 3.72
CA ILE A 12 -3.67 -14.27 2.61
C ILE A 12 -3.10 -15.64 2.19
N ALA A 13 -3.00 -15.90 0.88
CA ALA A 13 -2.43 -17.15 0.39
C ALA A 13 -0.91 -17.22 0.71
N PRO A 14 -0.37 -18.38 1.12
CA PRO A 14 0.97 -18.49 1.69
C PRO A 14 2.14 -18.30 0.71
N ASN A 15 1.89 -18.04 -0.58
CA ASN A 15 2.91 -17.91 -1.63
C ASN A 15 2.72 -16.65 -2.49
N ILE A 16 2.10 -15.61 -1.94
CA ILE A 16 1.99 -14.31 -2.61
C ILE A 16 3.28 -13.54 -2.35
N ASP A 17 3.90 -13.04 -3.42
CA ASP A 17 5.09 -12.21 -3.33
C ASP A 17 4.77 -10.82 -2.74
N THR A 18 5.79 -10.19 -2.17
CA THR A 18 5.65 -8.89 -1.50
C THR A 18 5.16 -7.79 -2.45
N GLU A 19 5.55 -7.84 -3.72
CA GLU A 19 5.13 -6.87 -4.73
C GLU A 19 3.61 -6.94 -4.94
N THR A 20 3.07 -8.13 -5.17
CA THR A 20 1.63 -8.39 -5.28
C THR A 20 0.86 -7.97 -4.03
N LEU A 21 1.41 -8.21 -2.82
CA LEU A 21 0.81 -7.72 -1.58
C LEU A 21 0.76 -6.18 -1.52
N LEU A 22 1.82 -5.51 -1.96
CA LEU A 22 1.90 -4.05 -1.98
C LEU A 22 1.00 -3.44 -3.05
N ILE A 23 0.88 -4.05 -4.23
CA ILE A 23 -0.06 -3.64 -5.28
C ILE A 23 -1.49 -3.68 -4.74
N HIS A 24 -1.91 -4.81 -4.17
CA HIS A 24 -3.25 -4.92 -3.59
C HIS A 24 -3.48 -3.99 -2.39
N THR A 25 -2.42 -3.70 -1.63
CA THR A 25 -2.48 -2.68 -0.57
C THR A 25 -2.72 -1.29 -1.18
N SER A 26 -2.00 -0.93 -2.25
CA SER A 26 -2.18 0.34 -2.95
C SER A 26 -3.59 0.49 -3.52
N GLU A 27 -4.13 -0.54 -4.16
CA GLU A 27 -5.51 -0.57 -4.68
C GLU A 27 -6.56 -0.42 -3.57
N THR A 28 -6.33 -1.07 -2.43
CA THR A 28 -7.20 -0.99 -1.25
C THR A 28 -7.17 0.41 -0.65
N LEU A 29 -5.98 1.01 -0.53
CA LEU A 29 -5.83 2.38 -0.03
C LEU A 29 -6.47 3.40 -0.96
N ALA A 30 -6.31 3.26 -2.28
CA ALA A 30 -6.97 4.13 -3.26
C ALA A 30 -8.51 4.07 -3.12
N SER A 31 -9.05 2.87 -2.93
CA SER A 31 -10.48 2.66 -2.67
C SER A 31 -10.92 3.32 -1.36
N LEU A 32 -10.14 3.14 -0.29
CA LEU A 32 -10.41 3.75 1.01
C LEU A 32 -10.31 5.29 0.95
N ASN A 33 -9.38 5.83 0.18
CA ASN A 33 -9.22 7.26 -0.02
C ASN A 33 -10.46 7.85 -0.70
N ALA A 34 -10.97 7.21 -1.77
CA ALA A 34 -12.22 7.62 -2.41
C ALA A 34 -13.40 7.61 -1.42
N MET A 35 -13.59 6.51 -0.68
CA MET A 35 -14.66 6.40 0.32
C MET A 35 -14.55 7.44 1.43
N THR A 36 -13.33 7.72 1.91
CA THR A 36 -13.10 8.70 2.97
C THR A 36 -13.29 10.13 2.45
N THR A 37 -12.96 10.38 1.18
CA THR A 37 -13.25 11.64 0.48
C THR A 37 -14.75 11.90 0.48
N ASP A 38 -15.52 10.93 -0.01
CA ASP A 38 -16.98 11.03 -0.10
C ASP A 38 -17.59 11.26 1.28
N LEU A 39 -17.15 10.49 2.29
CA LEU A 39 -17.58 10.66 3.67
C LEU A 39 -17.24 12.05 4.23
N ALA A 40 -16.07 12.61 3.90
CA ALA A 40 -15.69 13.95 4.35
C ALA A 40 -16.59 15.05 3.74
N PHE A 41 -17.18 14.82 2.57
CA PHE A 41 -18.16 15.71 1.96
C PHE A 41 -19.56 15.58 2.59
N GLU A 42 -19.94 14.39 3.05
CA GLU A 42 -21.22 14.13 3.72
C GLU A 42 -21.26 14.62 5.17
N LEU A 43 -20.10 14.75 5.83
CA LEU A 43 -20.00 15.15 7.23
C LEU A 43 -19.86 16.68 7.41
N GLU A 44 -20.30 17.15 8.58
CA GLU A 44 -20.15 18.54 9.02
C GLU A 44 -19.39 18.64 10.35
N GLY A 45 -18.90 19.85 10.64
CA GLY A 45 -18.25 20.18 11.92
C GLY A 45 -17.03 19.30 12.24
N SER A 46 -16.91 18.88 13.51
CA SER A 46 -15.76 18.11 14.00
C SER A 46 -15.60 16.74 13.33
N ARG A 47 -16.70 16.11 12.89
CA ARG A 47 -16.65 14.79 12.22
C ARG A 47 -16.00 14.88 10.85
N ARG A 48 -16.22 15.97 10.11
CA ARG A 48 -15.52 16.24 8.85
C ARG A 48 -14.02 16.36 9.05
N HIS A 49 -13.57 17.03 10.11
CA HIS A 49 -12.14 17.14 10.41
C HIS A 49 -11.51 15.77 10.71
N VAL A 50 -12.23 14.88 11.39
CA VAL A 50 -11.78 13.50 11.60
C VAL A 50 -11.68 12.75 10.28
N ALA A 51 -12.68 12.85 9.39
CA ALA A 51 -12.63 12.21 8.08
C ALA A 51 -11.45 12.72 7.22
N LEU A 52 -11.21 14.04 7.21
CA LEU A 52 -10.06 14.63 6.53
C LEU A 52 -8.72 14.16 7.12
N ALA A 53 -8.63 14.00 8.44
CA ALA A 53 -7.43 13.46 9.08
C ALA A 53 -7.19 11.99 8.69
N VAL A 54 -8.25 11.16 8.63
CA VAL A 54 -8.16 9.79 8.14
C VAL A 54 -7.69 9.77 6.68
N GLN A 55 -8.28 10.60 5.83
CA GLN A 55 -7.87 10.74 4.43
C GLN A 55 -6.38 11.10 4.31
N GLN A 56 -5.89 12.04 5.12
CA GLN A 56 -4.49 12.41 5.12
C GLN A 56 -3.58 11.23 5.49
N LEU A 57 -3.97 10.40 6.45
CA LEU A 57 -3.23 9.18 6.81
C LEU A 57 -3.25 8.13 5.69
N VAL A 58 -4.36 8.01 4.96
CA VAL A 58 -4.47 7.11 3.79
C VAL A 58 -3.51 7.56 2.70
N VAL A 59 -3.51 8.85 2.34
CA VAL A 59 -2.59 9.43 1.34
C VAL A 59 -1.12 9.21 1.75
N LEU A 60 -0.78 9.41 3.03
CA LEU A 60 0.58 9.12 3.52
C LEU A 60 0.93 7.63 3.38
N SER A 61 -0.03 6.74 3.64
CA SER A 61 0.17 5.30 3.49
C SER A 61 0.38 4.90 2.02
N GLU A 62 -0.37 5.50 1.10
CA GLU A 62 -0.19 5.29 -0.36
C GLU A 62 1.22 5.69 -0.80
N LEU A 63 1.73 6.83 -0.33
CA LEU A 63 3.09 7.27 -0.64
C LEU A 63 4.15 6.26 -0.16
N LEU A 64 3.98 5.70 1.05
CA LEU A 64 4.88 4.68 1.59
C LEU A 64 4.83 3.39 0.77
N VAL A 65 3.63 2.94 0.37
CA VAL A 65 3.43 1.72 -0.43
C VAL A 65 3.99 1.90 -1.84
N ASN A 66 3.71 3.03 -2.49
CA ASN A 66 4.24 3.34 -3.81
C ASN A 66 5.78 3.41 -3.78
N ARG A 67 6.36 4.03 -2.74
CA ARG A 67 7.81 4.02 -2.55
C ARG A 67 8.36 2.62 -2.34
N ALA A 68 7.64 1.75 -1.63
CA ALA A 68 8.04 0.34 -1.47
C ALA A 68 7.99 -0.41 -2.81
N LEU A 69 6.95 -0.20 -3.63
CA LEU A 69 6.81 -0.79 -4.98
C LEU A 69 7.96 -0.38 -5.91
N GLU A 70 8.35 0.91 -5.91
CA GLU A 70 9.48 1.39 -6.72
C GLU A 70 10.81 0.66 -6.44
N HIS A 71 11.01 0.14 -5.21
CA HIS A 71 12.21 -0.64 -4.90
C HIS A 71 12.23 -2.01 -5.59
N PHE A 72 11.07 -2.55 -5.96
CA PHE A 72 10.95 -3.79 -6.72
C PHE A 72 11.04 -3.52 -8.23
N ASP A 73 10.51 -2.38 -8.69
CA ASP A 73 10.55 -1.96 -10.10
C ASP A 73 11.94 -1.50 -10.59
N THR A 74 12.91 -1.29 -9.67
CA THR A 74 14.25 -0.87 -10.07
C THR A 74 15.00 -2.07 -10.66
N PRO A 75 15.20 -2.14 -12.00
CA PRO A 75 15.95 -3.23 -12.58
C PRO A 75 17.41 -3.07 -12.19
N ASP A 76 18.09 -4.21 -12.02
CA ASP A 76 19.53 -4.34 -11.80
C ASP A 76 20.37 -3.78 -12.98
N LEU A 77 20.28 -2.46 -13.22
CA LEU A 77 21.10 -1.73 -14.19
C LEU A 77 22.44 -1.30 -13.58
N ALA A 78 22.68 -1.60 -12.30
CA ALA A 78 23.94 -1.33 -11.62
C ALA A 78 24.95 -2.49 -11.72
N SER A 79 24.54 -3.71 -12.07
CA SER A 79 25.45 -4.86 -12.21
C SER A 79 26.20 -4.93 -13.55
N GLY A 80 25.86 -4.08 -14.53
CA GLY A 80 26.44 -4.12 -15.88
C GLY A 80 27.72 -3.28 -16.12
N VAL A 81 28.13 -2.40 -15.19
CA VAL A 81 29.20 -1.40 -15.46
C VAL A 81 30.54 -1.78 -14.83
N SER A 82 30.93 -3.06 -14.83
CA SER A 82 32.26 -3.49 -14.32
C SER A 82 33.12 -4.31 -15.30
N SER A 83 32.71 -4.48 -16.57
CA SER A 83 33.44 -5.36 -17.49
C SER A 83 33.79 -4.76 -18.86
N THR A 84 34.33 -3.54 -18.91
CA THR A 84 34.99 -3.03 -20.13
C THR A 84 36.07 -1.97 -19.80
N ALA A 85 37.08 -2.37 -19.03
CA ALA A 85 38.34 -1.62 -18.94
C ALA A 85 39.53 -2.59 -18.73
N ARG A 86 39.66 -3.55 -19.65
CA ARG A 86 40.90 -4.29 -19.90
C ARG A 86 40.91 -4.62 -21.38
N HIS A 87 41.73 -3.92 -22.14
CA HIS A 87 42.67 -4.38 -23.18
C HIS A 87 43.50 -3.17 -23.62
#